data_AF-A0A949KZE0-F1
#
_entry.id   AF-A0A949KZE0-F1
#
_cell.length_a   1.000
_cell.length_b   1.000
_cell.length_c   1.000
_cell.angle_alpha   90.00
_cell.angle_beta   90.00
_cell.angle_gamma   90.00
#
_symmetry.space_group_name_H-M   'P 1'
#
loop_
_entity.id
_entity.type
_entity.pdbx_description
1 polymer ?
#
loop_
_entity_poly.entity_id
_entity_poly.type
_entity_poly.pdbx_seq_one_letter_code
_entity_poly.pdbx_strand_id
1 'polypeptide(L)' 'MKAKDMLSLKNWAVVGATPNQDSFGYKIFKTLQDNNYNVYAVSPKYDEIDGV' A
#
# COMPACT_ATOMS: atom_id res chain seq x y z
N MET A 1 13.17 -16.39 1.57
CA MET A 1 12.35 -15.51 2.44
C MET A 1 10.89 -15.79 2.13
N LYS A 2 10.07 -16.14 3.12
CA LYS A 2 8.63 -16.40 2.92
C LYS A 2 7.84 -15.10 3.06
N ALA A 3 6.62 -15.06 2.53
CA ALA A 3 5.76 -13.87 2.63
C ALA A 3 5.59 -13.38 4.08
N LYS A 4 5.46 -14.31 5.03
CA LYS A 4 5.36 -13.97 6.47
C LYS A 4 6.62 -13.29 7.01
N ASP A 5 7.79 -13.68 6.51
CA ASP A 5 9.07 -13.06 6.91
C ASP A 5 9.18 -11.64 6.34
N MET A 6 8.63 -11.41 5.13
CA MET A 6 8.63 -10.07 4.51
C MET A 6 7.77 -9.08 5.29
N LEU A 7 6.63 -9.51 5.84
CA LEU A 7 5.77 -8.66 6.68
C LEU A 7 6.45 -8.16 7.97
N SER A 8 7.60 -8.73 8.36
CA SER A 8 8.39 -8.13 9.44
C SER A 8 9.01 -6.78 9.05
N LEU A 9 9.19 -6.52 7.75
CA LEU A 9 9.64 -5.23 7.22
C LEU A 9 8.52 -4.20 7.36
N LYS A 10 8.83 -3.04 7.92
CA LYS A 10 7.84 -1.99 8.20
C LYS A 10 7.61 -1.00 7.06
N ASN A 11 8.52 -0.96 6.09
CA ASN A 11 8.47 -0.03 4.97
C ASN A 11 8.03 -0.76 3.70
N TRP A 12 6.99 -0.25 3.03
CA TRP A 12 6.45 -0.85 1.82
C TRP A 12 6.13 0.20 0.76
N ALA A 13 6.30 -0.17 -0.50
CA ALA A 13 5.78 0.60 -1.63
C ALA A 13 4.72 -0.25 -2.33
N VAL A 14 3.52 0.29 -2.52
CA VAL A 14 2.43 -0.40 -3.23
C VAL A 14 2.35 0.15 -4.65
N VAL A 15 2.94 -0.59 -5.59
CA VAL A 15 2.89 -0.26 -7.02
C VAL A 15 1.53 -0.62 -7.58
N GLY A 16 0.87 0.33 -8.23
CA GLY A 16 -0.52 0.19 -8.67
C GLY A 16 -1.54 0.55 -7.60
N ALA A 17 -1.12 1.30 -6.57
CA ALA A 17 -2.05 1.96 -5.67
C ALA A 17 -2.98 2.88 -6.48
N THR A 18 -4.26 2.89 -6.09
CA THR A 18 -5.33 3.64 -6.74
C THR A 18 -6.39 3.99 -5.69
N PRO A 19 -7.15 5.09 -5.83
CA PRO A 19 -8.26 5.41 -4.93
C PRO A 19 -9.50 4.54 -5.15
N ASN A 20 -9.54 3.70 -6.19
CA ASN A 20 -10.65 2.78 -6.42
C ASN A 20 -10.69 1.68 -5.34
N GLN A 21 -11.68 1.79 -4.44
CA GLN A 21 -11.82 0.92 -3.27
C GLN A 21 -12.06 -0.56 -3.60
N ASP A 22 -12.58 -0.87 -4.79
CA ASP A 22 -12.81 -2.25 -5.21
C ASP A 22 -11.51 -2.97 -5.63
N SER A 23 -10.48 -2.20 -5.98
CA SER A 23 -9.21 -2.73 -6.47
C SER A 23 -8.37 -3.37 -5.36
N PHE A 24 -7.55 -4.36 -5.72
CA PHE A 24 -6.56 -4.90 -4.80
C PHE A 24 -5.48 -3.88 -4.42
N GLY A 25 -5.12 -2.98 -5.34
CA GLY A 25 -4.14 -1.91 -5.07
C GLY A 25 -4.55 -1.05 -3.88
N TYR A 26 -5.83 -0.61 -3.86
CA TYR A 26 -6.39 0.12 -2.72
C TYR A 26 -6.44 -0.75 -1.46
N LYS A 27 -7.01 -1.97 -1.55
CA LYS A 27 -7.19 -2.85 -0.38
C LYS A 27 -5.86 -3.17 0.30
N ILE A 28 -4.80 -3.45 -0.47
CA ILE A 28 -3.47 -3.73 0.06
C ILE A 28 -2.86 -2.48 0.70
N PHE A 29 -2.86 -1.34 -0.01
CA PHE A 29 -2.37 -0.07 0.51
C PHE A 29 -3.05 0.29 1.84
N LYS A 30 -4.38 0.24 1.87
CA LYS A 30 -5.17 0.57 3.05
C LYS A 30 -4.92 -0.38 4.21
N THR A 31 -4.89 -1.69 3.95
CA THR A 31 -4.62 -2.70 4.98
C THR A 31 -3.26 -2.46 5.64
N LEU A 32 -2.23 -2.16 4.87
CA LEU A 32 -0.90 -1.90 5.44
C LEU A 32 -0.88 -0.58 6.24
N GLN A 33 -1.53 0.47 5.73
CA GLN A 33 -1.66 1.75 6.44
C GLN A 33 -2.38 1.57 7.79
N ASP A 34 -3.54 0.89 7.79
CA ASP A 34 -4.35 0.63 8.99
C ASP A 34 -3.61 -0.23 10.04
N ASN A 35 -2.61 -1.01 9.61
CA ASN A 35 -1.76 -1.81 10.49
C ASN A 35 -0.45 -1.09 10.88
N ASN A 36 -0.39 0.25 10.72
CA ASN A 36 0.74 1.12 11.08
C ASN A 36 2.05 0.76 10.37
N TYR A 37 1.97 0.29 9.12
CA TYR A 37 3.16 0.21 8.26
C TYR A 37 3.44 1.57 7.64
N ASN A 38 4.72 1.88 7.42
CA ASN A 38 5.12 3.03 6.63
C ASN A 38 4.99 2.66 5.14
N VAL A 39 3.95 3.18 4.49
CA VAL A 39 3.58 2.76 3.13
C VAL A 39 3.55 3.94 2.18
N TYR A 40 4.21 3.76 1.03
CA TYR A 40 4.22 4.71 -0.07
C TYR A 40 3.32 4.19 -1.20
N ALA A 41 2.35 5.00 -1.60
CA ALA A 41 1.57 4.76 -2.81
C ALA A 41 2.43 5.06 -4.03
N VAL A 42 2.49 4.13 -5.01
CA VAL A 42 3.20 4.36 -6.27
C VAL A 42 2.23 4.18 -7.42
N SER A 43 1.89 5.29 -8.06
CA SER A 43 0.96 5.33 -9.19
C SER A 43 1.40 6.37 -10.22
N PRO A 44 1.35 6.06 -11.53
CA PRO A 44 1.62 7.04 -12.57
C PRO A 44 0.44 8.01 -12.81
N LYS A 45 -0.74 7.73 -12.23
CA LYS A 45 -1.98 8.46 -12.51
C LYS A 45 -2.44 9.36 -11.37
N TYR A 46 -2.01 9.08 -10.15
CA TYR A 46 -2.51 9.72 -8.95
C TYR A 46 -1.32 10.21 -8.15
N ASP A 47 -1.32 11.50 -7.85
CA ASP A 47 -0.30 12.13 -7.03
C ASP A 47 -0.55 11.89 -5.53
N GLU A 48 -1.79 11.59 -5.15
CA GLU A 48 -2.22 11.36 -3.77
C GLU A 48 -3.32 10.30 -3.68
N ILE A 49 -3.29 9.48 -2.64
CA ILE A 49 -4.32 8.48 -2.28
C ILE A 49 -4.53 8.52 -0.77
N ASP A 50 -5.76 8.79 -0.33
CA ASP A 50 -6.15 8.84 1.10
C ASP A 50 -5.33 9.85 1.94
N GLY A 51 -4.95 11.01 1.38
CA GLY A 51 -4.18 12.00 2.14
C GLY A 51 -2.65 11.81 2.07
N VAL A 52 -2.18 10.83 1.29
CA VAL A 52 -0.76 10.41 1.18
C VAL A 52 -0.28 10.43 -0.26
#